data_AF-A0A954KYW8-F1
#
_entry.id   AF-A0A954KYW8-F1
#
_cell.length_a   1.000
_cell.length_b   1.000
_cell.length_c   1.000
_cell.angle_alpha   90.00
_cell.angle_beta   90.00
_cell.angle_gamma   90.00
#
_symmetry.space_group_name_H-M   'P 1'
#
loop_
_entity.id
_entity.type
_entity.pdbx_description
1 polymer ?
#
loop_
_entity_poly.entity_id
_entity_poly.type
_entity_poly.pdbx_seq_one_letter_code
_entity_poly.pdbx_strand_id
1 'polypeptide(L)'
;MRRNPSELQPREGSVTLWTVLTLVVCVGCVSLAANAGYLSLLRAESRRCAQAAAVTAARQLLNDDMLRSNYRSFEAEGRRLNCASEAGAIAGEFRRRYPIPPLKHNDIRFHVRDADPALPMLSYVPSALDVVISNTSADESIRGNLLLGGFAGFSHGRIAETARVILNNRVTGFRAAPRTPIPMVPLAIPDDPDARLSACWTTTIERRQGTDRLSRNSSGDITATGDRIPEIILTIDFDAPGPGRMCAVAPADPFTSAGALMKLIRTGITEADQAAMGTEMVRFPADGTMVKPSTADRTQLMSHLTKLIGEPRIFPLYDAGTRTDKATSGHTGTDRAKSGGDVPSAPKLKLLRPVAARIMSLQAAGDDNVQLVLQPCVMSTPTMVSEITDNVSNPYIWNIRVAD
;
A
#
# COMPACT_ATOMS: atom_id res chain seq x y z
N MET A 1 18.16 -81.10 57.40
CA MET A 1 18.35 -80.04 56.38
C MET A 1 18.10 -78.67 57.02
N ARG A 2 19.15 -77.99 57.48
CA ARG A 2 19.07 -76.60 57.97
C ARG A 2 19.41 -75.67 56.80
N ARG A 3 18.49 -74.81 56.38
CA ARG A 3 18.75 -73.72 55.43
C ARG A 3 19.49 -72.61 56.17
N ASN A 4 20.70 -72.29 55.72
CA ASN A 4 21.43 -71.11 56.21
C ASN A 4 20.69 -69.84 55.73
N PRO A 5 20.40 -68.87 56.62
CA PRO A 5 19.92 -67.57 56.19
C PRO A 5 21.04 -66.87 55.42
N SER A 6 20.78 -66.57 54.15
CA SER A 6 21.66 -65.71 53.35
C SER A 6 21.69 -64.33 53.98
N GLU A 7 22.85 -63.91 54.47
CA GLU A 7 23.12 -62.54 54.90
C GLU A 7 22.80 -61.59 53.74
N LEU A 8 21.74 -60.80 53.90
CA LEU A 8 21.43 -59.69 53.02
C LEU A 8 22.51 -58.62 53.25
N GLN A 9 23.57 -58.64 52.45
CA GLN A 9 24.50 -57.52 52.39
C GLN A 9 23.70 -56.25 52.07
N PRO A 10 23.74 -55.22 52.93
CA PRO A 10 23.09 -53.95 52.63
C PRO A 10 23.75 -53.37 51.39
N ARG A 11 23.04 -53.43 50.25
CA ARG A 11 23.47 -52.77 49.02
C ARG A 11 23.44 -51.26 49.28
N GLU A 12 24.65 -50.70 49.31
CA GLU A 12 24.96 -49.34 49.74
C GLU A 12 24.13 -48.28 49.00
N GLY A 13 23.58 -47.32 49.73
CA GLY A 13 22.71 -46.23 49.23
C GLY A 13 23.37 -45.26 48.24
N SER A 14 24.61 -45.51 47.81
CA SER A 14 25.34 -44.71 46.83
C SER A 14 24.65 -44.73 45.46
N VAL A 15 24.21 -45.90 44.97
CA VAL A 15 23.56 -46.01 43.65
C VAL A 15 22.25 -45.22 43.60
N THR A 16 21.45 -45.26 44.68
CA THR A 16 20.20 -44.50 44.78
C THR A 16 20.45 -42.99 44.78
N LEU A 17 21.51 -42.53 45.42
CA LEU A 17 21.88 -41.11 45.41
C LEU A 17 22.26 -40.65 43.99
N TRP A 18 23.07 -41.43 43.28
CA TRP A 18 23.49 -41.12 41.91
C TRP A 18 22.32 -41.13 40.92
N THR A 19 21.38 -42.06 41.06
CA THR A 19 20.20 -42.10 40.18
C THR A 19 19.27 -40.92 40.43
N VAL A 20 19.04 -40.52 41.70
CA VAL A 20 18.26 -39.32 42.03
C VAL A 20 18.94 -38.07 41.48
N LEU A 21 20.26 -37.93 41.64
CA LEU A 21 21.01 -36.79 41.10
C LEU A 21 20.90 -36.71 39.58
N THR A 22 21.08 -37.84 38.89
CA THR A 22 20.98 -37.91 37.42
C THR A 22 19.57 -37.56 36.95
N LEU A 23 18.54 -38.05 37.65
CA LEU A 23 17.15 -37.74 37.33
C LEU A 23 16.86 -36.24 37.46
N VAL A 24 17.35 -35.60 38.52
CA VAL A 24 17.21 -34.15 38.71
C VAL A 24 17.89 -33.38 37.58
N VAL A 25 19.09 -33.79 37.18
CA VAL A 25 19.80 -33.18 36.05
C VAL A 25 19.02 -33.37 34.74
N CYS A 26 18.53 -34.58 34.46
CA CYS A 26 17.72 -34.84 33.27
C CYS A 26 16.44 -34.00 33.22
N VAL A 27 15.71 -33.92 34.34
CA VAL A 27 14.50 -33.07 34.45
C VAL A 27 14.85 -31.60 34.27
N GLY A 28 15.96 -31.13 34.85
CA GLY A 28 16.48 -29.78 34.65
C GLY A 28 16.76 -29.47 33.18
N CYS A 29 17.44 -30.37 32.47
CA CYS A 29 17.72 -30.22 31.04
C CYS A 29 16.45 -30.19 30.19
N VAL A 30 15.48 -31.08 30.43
CA VAL A 30 14.20 -31.10 29.72
C VAL A 30 13.41 -29.81 29.98
N SER A 31 13.36 -29.37 31.23
CA SER A 31 12.68 -28.12 31.61
C SER A 31 13.31 -26.91 30.94
N LEU A 32 14.65 -26.84 30.90
CA LEU A 32 15.38 -25.77 30.23
C LEU A 32 15.08 -25.76 28.72
N ALA A 33 15.11 -26.92 28.07
CA ALA A 33 14.81 -27.04 26.64
C ALA A 33 13.36 -26.63 26.33
N ALA A 34 12.39 -27.05 27.14
CA ALA A 34 10.99 -26.69 26.99
C ALA A 34 10.77 -25.17 27.19
N ASN A 35 11.41 -24.58 28.20
CA ASN A 35 11.38 -23.13 28.44
C ASN A 35 12.00 -22.33 27.30
N ALA A 36 13.15 -22.77 26.78
CA ALA A 36 13.80 -22.14 25.65
C ALA A 36 12.92 -22.20 24.38
N GLY A 37 12.29 -23.35 24.12
CA GLY A 37 11.33 -23.51 23.03
C GLY A 37 10.10 -22.61 23.19
N TYR A 38 9.52 -22.56 24.39
CA TYR A 38 8.37 -21.71 24.71
C TYR A 38 8.69 -20.22 24.52
N LEU A 39 9.82 -19.74 25.05
CA LEU A 39 10.26 -18.36 24.88
C LEU A 39 10.54 -18.02 23.41
N SER A 40 11.10 -18.96 22.64
CA SER A 40 11.34 -18.77 21.21
C SER A 40 10.03 -18.62 20.44
N LEU A 41 9.02 -19.42 20.77
CA LEU A 41 7.67 -19.30 20.19
C LEU A 41 7.04 -17.95 20.57
N LEU A 42 7.10 -17.54 21.84
CA LEU A 42 6.54 -16.27 22.28
C LEU A 42 7.22 -15.07 21.63
N ARG A 43 8.54 -15.09 21.44
CA ARG A 43 9.26 -14.06 20.69
C ARG A 43 8.82 -14.01 19.23
N ALA A 44 8.70 -15.16 18.57
CA ALA A 44 8.23 -15.23 17.19
C ALA A 44 6.80 -14.67 17.04
N GLU A 45 5.88 -15.04 17.92
CA GLU A 45 4.50 -14.54 17.89
C GLU A 45 4.41 -13.06 18.29
N SER A 46 5.23 -12.60 19.25
CA SER A 46 5.30 -11.18 19.61
C SER A 46 5.85 -10.35 18.44
N ARG A 47 6.87 -10.85 17.71
CA ARG A 47 7.39 -10.20 16.50
C ARG A 47 6.32 -10.11 15.41
N ARG A 48 5.59 -11.21 15.14
CA ARG A 48 4.47 -11.21 14.17
C ARG A 48 3.37 -10.24 14.56
N CYS A 49 3.01 -10.20 15.84
CA CYS A 49 2.03 -9.26 16.38
C CYS A 49 2.51 -7.82 16.21
N ALA A 50 3.77 -7.51 16.53
CA ALA A 50 4.34 -6.18 16.37
C ALA A 50 4.34 -5.76 14.88
N GLN A 51 4.72 -6.66 13.97
CA GLN A 51 4.69 -6.41 12.52
C GLN A 51 3.28 -6.16 12.00
N ALA A 52 2.31 -7.01 12.39
CA ALA A 52 0.91 -6.85 11.99
C ALA A 52 0.33 -5.53 12.54
N ALA A 53 0.55 -5.25 13.82
CA ALA A 53 0.12 -4.01 14.46
C ALA A 53 0.75 -2.78 13.78
N ALA A 54 2.05 -2.82 13.48
CA ALA A 54 2.76 -1.73 12.80
C ALA A 54 2.24 -1.47 11.39
N VAL A 55 1.98 -2.52 10.60
CA VAL A 55 1.44 -2.38 9.23
C VAL A 55 0.00 -1.85 9.27
N THR A 56 -0.82 -2.29 10.21
CA THR A 56 -2.20 -1.78 10.38
C THR A 56 -2.19 -0.32 10.84
N ALA A 57 -1.36 0.03 11.82
CA ALA A 57 -1.11 1.41 12.24
C ALA A 57 -0.71 2.30 11.05
N ALA A 58 0.25 1.84 10.25
CA ALA A 58 0.71 2.54 9.06
C ALA A 58 -0.42 2.78 8.05
N ARG A 59 -1.27 1.78 7.81
CA ARG A 59 -2.44 1.91 6.92
C ARG A 59 -3.45 2.93 7.44
N GLN A 60 -3.75 2.89 8.74
CA GLN A 60 -4.69 3.84 9.34
C GLN A 60 -4.16 5.27 9.33
N LEU A 61 -2.84 5.42 9.46
CA LEU A 61 -2.17 6.72 9.38
C LEU A 61 -2.22 7.30 7.96
N LEU A 62 -2.13 6.43 6.95
CA LEU A 62 -2.20 6.79 5.53
C LEU A 62 -3.64 6.79 5.03
N ASN A 63 -4.37 7.85 5.38
CA ASN A 63 -5.77 8.04 4.99
C ASN A 63 -5.97 9.30 4.12
N ASP A 64 -7.14 9.39 3.49
CA ASP A 64 -7.48 10.52 2.61
C ASP A 64 -7.53 11.86 3.33
N ASP A 65 -7.70 11.86 4.66
CA ASP A 65 -7.69 13.09 5.45
C ASP A 65 -6.39 13.89 5.27
N MET A 66 -5.28 13.26 4.88
CA MET A 66 -4.03 13.98 4.58
C MET A 66 -4.12 14.92 3.38
N LEU A 67 -5.07 14.70 2.48
CA LEU A 67 -5.25 15.48 1.26
C LEU A 67 -6.16 16.70 1.47
N ARG A 68 -6.78 16.83 2.65
CA ARG A 68 -7.71 17.93 2.96
C ARG A 68 -7.04 19.29 2.93
N SER A 69 -7.79 20.30 2.49
CA SER A 69 -7.24 21.64 2.28
C SER A 69 -6.76 22.34 3.56
N ASN A 70 -7.49 22.17 4.65
CA ASN A 70 -7.24 22.86 5.91
C ASN A 70 -6.75 21.91 6.99
N TYR A 71 -5.77 21.07 6.65
CA TYR A 71 -5.21 20.09 7.57
C TYR A 71 -4.54 20.78 8.77
N ARG A 72 -5.03 20.53 9.98
CA ARG A 72 -4.52 21.17 11.22
C ARG A 72 -3.70 20.20 12.07
N SER A 73 -2.83 20.76 12.92
CA SER A 73 -1.96 19.97 13.81
C SER A 73 -2.73 19.04 14.76
N PHE A 74 -3.90 19.46 15.27
CA PHE A 74 -4.72 18.59 16.14
C PHE A 74 -5.30 17.39 15.38
N GLU A 75 -5.56 17.51 14.07
CA GLU A 75 -6.01 16.39 13.24
C GLU A 75 -4.86 15.38 13.07
N ALA A 76 -3.60 15.84 13.00
CA ALA A 76 -2.42 14.97 13.01
C ALA A 76 -2.35 14.12 14.27
N GLU A 77 -2.64 14.73 15.42
CA GLU A 77 -2.68 14.00 16.68
C GLU A 77 -3.86 13.02 16.73
N GLY A 78 -5.05 13.44 16.29
CA GLY A 78 -6.20 12.55 16.16
C GLY A 78 -5.91 11.31 15.29
N ARG A 79 -5.18 11.46 14.18
CA ARG A 79 -4.75 10.31 13.37
C ARG A 79 -3.79 9.39 14.10
N ARG A 80 -2.85 9.93 14.87
CA ARG A 80 -1.92 9.12 15.68
C ARG A 80 -2.66 8.33 16.76
N LEU A 81 -3.65 8.93 17.39
CA LEU A 81 -4.53 8.25 18.34
C LEU A 81 -5.32 7.11 17.66
N ASN A 82 -5.92 7.36 16.50
CA ASN A 82 -6.64 6.34 15.73
C ASN A 82 -5.71 5.20 15.29
N CYS A 83 -4.53 5.53 14.79
CA CYS A 83 -3.48 4.58 14.43
C CYS A 83 -3.09 3.68 15.63
N ALA A 84 -2.92 4.28 16.81
CA ALA A 84 -2.62 3.53 18.02
C ALA A 84 -3.77 2.63 18.49
N SER A 85 -5.01 3.11 18.35
CA SER A 85 -6.21 2.33 18.64
C SER A 85 -6.31 1.09 17.75
N GLU A 86 -6.11 1.25 16.44
CA GLU A 86 -6.14 0.13 15.48
C GLU A 86 -5.01 -0.88 15.71
N ALA A 87 -3.79 -0.41 15.99
CA ALA A 87 -2.69 -1.29 16.38
C ALA A 87 -3.01 -2.06 17.68
N GLY A 88 -3.63 -1.39 18.66
CA GLY A 88 -4.10 -2.01 19.90
C GLY A 88 -5.18 -3.06 19.66
N ALA A 89 -6.10 -2.84 18.73
CA ALA A 89 -7.14 -3.80 18.36
C ALA A 89 -6.52 -5.09 17.79
N ILE A 90 -5.60 -4.97 16.82
CA ILE A 90 -4.87 -6.13 16.24
C ILE A 90 -4.05 -6.86 17.32
N ALA A 91 -3.32 -6.13 18.17
CA ALA A 91 -2.58 -6.74 19.26
C ALA A 91 -3.50 -7.47 20.25
N GLY A 92 -4.69 -6.92 20.50
CA GLY A 92 -5.75 -7.55 21.29
C GLY A 92 -6.23 -8.88 20.71
N GLU A 93 -6.36 -9.00 19.39
CA GLU A 93 -6.72 -10.26 18.72
C GLU A 93 -5.63 -11.32 18.87
N PHE A 94 -4.36 -10.95 18.69
CA PHE A 94 -3.24 -11.86 18.93
C PHE A 94 -3.18 -12.31 20.38
N ARG A 95 -3.43 -11.40 21.33
CA ARG A 95 -3.43 -11.70 22.77
C ARG A 95 -4.53 -12.68 23.20
N ARG A 96 -5.64 -12.76 22.45
CA ARG A 96 -6.67 -13.78 22.69
C ARG A 96 -6.20 -15.18 22.32
N ARG A 97 -5.25 -15.31 21.39
CA ARG A 97 -4.71 -16.58 20.88
C ARG A 97 -3.40 -16.99 21.56
N TYR A 98 -2.57 -16.00 21.89
CA TYR A 98 -1.23 -16.19 22.44
C TYR A 98 -1.03 -15.36 23.70
N PRO A 99 -0.25 -15.82 24.69
CA PRO A 99 0.00 -15.07 25.92
C PRO A 99 1.07 -13.99 25.72
N ILE A 100 0.86 -13.10 24.75
CA ILE A 100 1.74 -11.96 24.46
C ILE A 100 1.43 -10.75 25.37
N PRO A 101 2.41 -9.87 25.64
CA PRO A 101 2.19 -8.64 26.38
C PRO A 101 1.15 -7.72 25.71
N PRO A 102 0.36 -6.96 26.48
CA PRO A 102 -0.54 -5.97 25.91
C PRO A 102 0.24 -4.81 25.28
N LEU A 103 -0.23 -4.31 24.13
CA LEU A 103 0.31 -3.12 23.51
C LEU A 103 -0.23 -1.86 24.23
N LYS A 104 0.66 -0.97 24.65
CA LYS A 104 0.33 0.32 25.26
C LYS A 104 0.38 1.43 24.20
N HIS A 105 -0.27 2.56 24.49
CA HIS A 105 -0.23 3.71 23.59
C HIS A 105 1.21 4.23 23.36
N ASN A 106 2.02 4.29 24.42
CA ASN A 106 3.41 4.76 24.38
C ASN A 106 4.40 3.78 23.69
N ASP A 107 3.93 2.58 23.35
CA ASP A 107 4.74 1.58 22.65
C ASP A 107 4.83 1.87 21.14
N ILE A 108 4.06 2.83 20.65
CA ILE A 108 4.04 3.25 19.25
C ILE A 108 4.81 4.56 19.13
N ARG A 109 5.91 4.54 18.38
CA ARG A 109 6.79 5.70 18.20
C ARG A 109 6.75 6.13 16.74
N PHE A 110 6.49 7.41 16.52
CA PHE A 110 6.45 7.99 15.17
C PHE A 110 7.76 8.71 14.87
N HIS A 111 8.38 8.38 13.74
CA HIS A 111 9.58 9.03 13.24
C HIS A 111 9.20 10.03 12.16
N VAL A 112 9.23 11.31 12.49
CA VAL A 112 8.87 12.38 11.57
C VAL A 112 10.08 12.74 10.70
N ARG A 113 9.89 12.85 9.38
CA ARG A 113 10.91 13.37 8.46
C ARG A 113 10.94 14.89 8.54
N ASP A 114 12.09 15.49 8.24
CA ASP A 114 12.16 16.92 7.96
C ASP A 114 11.11 17.30 6.89
N ALA A 115 10.47 18.44 7.11
CA ALA A 115 9.41 18.92 6.24
C ALA A 115 9.93 19.14 4.81
N ASP A 116 9.29 18.51 3.83
CA ASP A 116 9.53 18.78 2.42
C ASP A 116 8.79 20.08 2.04
N PRO A 117 9.49 21.18 1.69
CA PRO A 117 8.85 22.45 1.37
C PRO A 117 7.96 22.36 0.13
N ALA A 118 8.19 21.39 -0.76
CA ALA A 118 7.35 21.18 -1.94
C ALA A 118 5.97 20.59 -1.59
N LEU A 119 5.86 19.89 -0.44
CA LEU A 119 4.65 19.22 0.00
C LEU A 119 4.40 19.46 1.49
N PRO A 120 3.94 20.67 1.88
CA PRO A 120 3.69 21.02 3.28
C PRO A 120 2.64 20.11 3.95
N MET A 121 1.76 19.48 3.17
CA MET A 121 0.79 18.49 3.69
C MET A 121 1.46 17.23 4.25
N LEU A 122 2.66 16.88 3.77
CA LEU A 122 3.42 15.71 4.23
C LEU A 122 4.22 15.98 5.50
N SER A 123 4.36 17.23 5.95
CA SER A 123 5.13 17.58 7.15
C SER A 123 4.58 16.91 8.43
N TYR A 124 3.33 16.46 8.42
CA TYR A 124 2.69 15.77 9.53
C TYR A 124 2.66 14.24 9.37
N VAL A 125 3.15 13.71 8.25
CA VAL A 125 3.19 12.27 7.97
C VAL A 125 4.59 11.76 8.35
N PRO A 126 4.69 10.82 9.31
CA PRO A 126 5.98 10.26 9.67
C PRO A 126 6.54 9.40 8.53
N SER A 127 7.87 9.31 8.45
CA SER A 127 8.56 8.44 7.48
C SER A 127 8.68 7.01 7.96
N ALA A 128 8.60 6.79 9.27
CA ALA A 128 8.57 5.46 9.85
C ALA A 128 7.77 5.45 11.15
N LEU A 129 7.35 4.26 11.56
CA LEU A 129 6.78 4.03 12.88
C LEU A 129 7.37 2.75 13.48
N ASP A 130 7.62 2.77 14.79
CA ASP A 130 8.04 1.60 15.55
C ASP A 130 6.89 1.18 16.47
N VAL A 131 6.62 -0.12 16.52
CA VAL A 131 5.71 -0.73 17.49
C VAL A 131 6.53 -1.67 18.37
N VAL A 132 6.51 -1.43 19.68
CA VAL A 132 7.29 -2.17 20.68
C VAL A 132 6.37 -3.03 21.54
N ILE A 133 6.42 -4.35 21.40
CA ILE A 133 5.72 -5.26 22.31
C ILE A 133 6.71 -5.68 23.38
N SER A 134 6.51 -5.20 24.61
CA SER A 134 7.37 -5.56 25.73
C SER A 134 6.60 -5.80 27.02
N ASN A 135 7.08 -6.75 27.84
CA ASN A 135 6.67 -6.83 29.23
C ASN A 135 7.62 -5.96 30.08
N THR A 136 7.09 -4.86 30.61
CA THR A 136 7.90 -3.92 31.41
C THR A 136 7.82 -4.20 32.90
N SER A 137 6.76 -4.89 33.35
CA SER A 137 6.57 -5.27 34.74
C SER A 137 6.45 -6.79 34.90
N ALA A 138 6.81 -7.28 36.09
CA ALA A 138 6.60 -8.68 36.47
C ALA A 138 5.10 -9.07 36.46
N ASP A 139 4.21 -8.11 36.73
CA ASP A 139 2.75 -8.31 36.67
C ASP A 139 2.22 -8.45 35.22
N GLU A 140 2.94 -7.96 34.22
CA GLU A 140 2.58 -8.17 32.81
C GLU A 140 3.00 -9.56 32.29
N SER A 141 3.93 -10.22 32.99
CA SER A 141 4.43 -11.56 32.64
C SER A 141 3.61 -12.73 33.19
N ILE A 142 2.45 -12.47 33.82
CA ILE A 142 1.62 -13.46 34.55
C ILE A 142 1.20 -14.70 33.72
N ARG A 143 1.34 -14.70 32.39
CA ARG A 143 1.03 -15.87 31.54
C ARG A 143 2.24 -16.63 30.99
N GLY A 144 3.44 -16.30 31.47
CA GLY A 144 4.70 -16.89 31.02
C GLY A 144 5.46 -17.64 32.10
N ASN A 145 4.78 -18.28 33.07
CA ASN A 145 5.45 -19.06 34.09
C ASN A 145 6.35 -20.12 33.43
N LEU A 146 7.65 -19.93 33.54
CA LEU A 146 8.63 -20.91 33.06
C LEU A 146 8.47 -22.19 33.90
N LEU A 147 8.53 -23.34 33.24
CA LEU A 147 8.58 -24.63 33.91
C LEU A 147 9.77 -24.62 34.88
N LEU A 148 9.51 -24.90 36.16
CA LEU A 148 10.49 -24.83 37.24
C LEU A 148 11.13 -23.43 37.46
N GLY A 149 10.49 -22.34 37.00
CA GLY A 149 11.03 -20.98 37.17
C GLY A 149 11.31 -20.60 38.63
N GLY A 150 10.53 -21.14 39.57
CA GLY A 150 10.75 -20.97 41.02
C GLY A 150 12.02 -21.66 41.55
N PHE A 151 12.49 -22.74 40.92
CA PHE A 151 13.74 -23.41 41.32
C PHE A 151 14.99 -22.70 40.78
N ALA A 152 14.89 -22.06 39.60
CA ALA A 152 16.01 -21.38 38.97
C ALA A 152 16.13 -19.89 39.37
N GLY A 153 15.16 -19.34 40.10
CA GLY A 153 15.11 -17.91 40.44
C GLY A 153 14.70 -17.00 39.27
N PHE A 154 14.37 -17.57 38.11
CA PHE A 154 13.86 -16.86 36.93
C PHE A 154 12.40 -17.25 36.70
N SER A 155 11.48 -16.56 37.39
CA SER A 155 10.04 -16.79 37.23
C SER A 155 9.48 -16.20 35.93
N HIS A 156 10.20 -15.28 35.29
CA HIS A 156 9.69 -14.51 34.15
C HIS A 156 10.70 -14.41 33.00
N GLY A 157 10.24 -14.73 31.79
CA GLY A 157 10.97 -14.41 30.57
C GLY A 157 10.71 -12.96 30.15
N ARG A 158 11.79 -12.22 29.83
CA ARG A 158 11.68 -10.89 29.22
C ARG A 158 11.48 -11.03 27.72
N ILE A 159 10.39 -10.44 27.22
CA ILE A 159 10.06 -10.33 25.80
C ILE A 159 10.03 -8.85 25.49
N ALA A 160 10.83 -8.44 24.50
CA ALA A 160 10.85 -7.08 23.99
C ALA A 160 11.12 -7.18 22.49
N GLU A 161 10.05 -7.20 21.71
CA GLU A 161 10.11 -7.28 20.26
C GLU A 161 9.69 -5.92 19.68
N THR A 162 10.46 -5.44 18.70
CA THR A 162 10.15 -4.19 18.01
C THR A 162 9.97 -4.48 16.53
N ALA A 163 8.92 -3.94 15.93
CA ALA A 163 8.75 -3.93 14.49
C ALA A 163 8.76 -2.49 14.01
N ARG A 164 9.62 -2.20 13.04
CA ARG A 164 9.65 -0.92 12.35
C ARG A 164 8.97 -1.05 11.01
N VAL A 165 8.13 -0.07 10.67
CA VAL A 165 7.54 0.07 9.35
C VAL A 165 8.00 1.39 8.75
N ILE A 166 8.49 1.32 7.52
CA ILE A 166 8.92 2.45 6.71
C ILE A 166 7.79 2.82 5.76
N LEU A 167 7.45 4.11 5.75
CA LEU A 167 6.48 4.72 4.87
C LEU A 167 7.23 5.45 3.75
N ASN A 168 7.18 4.89 2.55
CA ASN A 168 7.81 5.50 1.38
C ASN A 168 6.75 5.93 0.37
N ASN A 169 6.97 7.08 -0.24
CA ASN A 169 6.09 7.69 -1.22
C ASN A 169 6.84 8.20 -2.45
N ARG A 170 8.11 7.81 -2.61
CA ARG A 170 8.90 8.07 -3.82
C ARG A 170 8.64 6.94 -4.82
N VAL A 171 7.72 7.19 -5.74
CA VAL A 171 7.31 6.19 -6.75
C VAL A 171 8.28 6.24 -7.93
N THR A 172 9.01 5.14 -8.17
CA THR A 172 9.80 4.97 -9.39
C THR A 172 9.01 4.21 -10.46
N GLY A 173 8.16 3.28 -10.02
CA GLY A 173 7.33 2.48 -10.90
C GLY A 173 6.52 1.44 -10.14
N PHE A 174 5.98 0.48 -10.88
CA PHE A 174 5.16 -0.60 -10.33
C PHE A 174 5.59 -1.96 -10.87
N ARG A 175 5.54 -2.95 -10.00
CA ARG A 175 5.78 -4.35 -10.33
C ARG A 175 4.62 -5.19 -9.80
N ALA A 176 3.94 -5.90 -10.69
CA ALA A 176 2.95 -6.88 -10.30
C ALA A 176 3.65 -8.02 -9.54
N ALA A 177 2.97 -8.53 -8.52
CA ALA A 177 3.43 -9.71 -7.79
C ALA A 177 2.43 -10.87 -8.00
N PRO A 178 2.81 -12.12 -7.69
CA PRO A 178 1.88 -13.24 -7.78
C PRO A 178 0.57 -12.94 -7.05
N ARG A 179 -0.55 -13.03 -7.77
CA ARG A 179 -1.92 -12.75 -7.28
C ARG A 179 -2.16 -11.30 -6.81
N THR A 180 -1.23 -10.38 -7.06
CA THR A 180 -1.34 -8.97 -6.68
C THR A 180 -1.09 -8.09 -7.91
N PRO A 181 -2.14 -7.85 -8.73
CA PRO A 181 -2.01 -7.01 -9.91
C PRO A 181 -1.75 -5.55 -9.52
N ILE A 182 -1.16 -4.78 -10.44
CA ILE A 182 -1.06 -3.33 -10.29
C ILE A 182 -2.45 -2.75 -10.55
N PRO A 183 -3.08 -2.06 -9.59
CA PRO A 183 -4.44 -1.52 -9.71
C PRO A 183 -4.46 -0.23 -10.54
N MET A 184 -3.77 -0.24 -11.67
CA MET A 184 -3.71 0.85 -12.64
C MET A 184 -4.86 0.75 -13.62
N VAL A 185 -5.55 1.87 -13.79
CA VAL A 185 -6.58 2.01 -14.81
C VAL A 185 -5.92 2.64 -16.05
N PRO A 186 -6.09 2.05 -17.25
CA PRO A 186 -5.50 2.55 -18.50
C PRO A 186 -6.23 3.78 -19.04
N LEU A 187 -6.50 4.75 -18.16
CA LEU A 187 -7.06 6.05 -18.49
C LEU A 187 -6.12 7.12 -17.95
N ALA A 188 -5.59 7.96 -18.82
CA ALA A 188 -4.66 9.01 -18.45
C ALA A 188 -5.38 10.34 -18.20
N ILE A 189 -4.98 11.02 -17.13
CA ILE A 189 -5.54 12.31 -16.68
C ILE A 189 -4.67 13.45 -17.23
N PRO A 190 -5.24 14.55 -17.73
CA PRO A 190 -4.47 15.68 -18.21
C PRO A 190 -3.75 16.37 -17.06
N ASP A 191 -2.47 16.65 -17.24
CA ASP A 191 -1.66 17.42 -16.31
C ASP A 191 -0.93 18.55 -17.03
N ASP A 192 -0.66 19.60 -16.29
CA ASP A 192 0.14 20.74 -16.72
C ASP A 192 1.02 21.14 -15.53
N PRO A 193 2.28 20.69 -15.49
CA PRO A 193 3.19 20.95 -14.38
C PRO A 193 3.41 22.45 -14.11
N ASP A 194 3.33 23.29 -15.15
CA ASP A 194 3.43 24.74 -15.00
C ASP A 194 2.11 25.37 -14.53
N ALA A 195 1.04 24.59 -14.61
CA ALA A 195 -0.31 24.92 -14.19
C ALA A 195 -0.80 26.26 -14.75
N ARG A 196 -0.64 26.41 -16.06
CA ARG A 196 -1.17 27.48 -16.91
C ARG A 196 -2.56 27.12 -17.46
N LEU A 197 -2.84 25.84 -17.62
CA LEU A 197 -4.08 25.29 -18.18
C LEU A 197 -5.07 24.91 -17.07
N SER A 198 -6.33 25.35 -17.21
CA SER A 198 -7.44 24.93 -16.35
C SER A 198 -7.83 23.47 -16.62
N ALA A 199 -8.50 22.81 -15.67
CA ALA A 199 -8.97 21.42 -15.82
C ALA A 199 -7.83 20.40 -16.06
N CYS A 200 -6.65 20.70 -15.52
CA CYS A 200 -5.53 19.77 -15.39
C CYS A 200 -5.38 19.35 -13.92
N TRP A 201 -4.71 18.22 -13.67
CA TRP A 201 -4.51 17.70 -12.31
C TRP A 201 -3.81 18.72 -11.40
N THR A 202 -2.67 19.27 -11.83
CA THR A 202 -1.92 20.24 -11.00
C THR A 202 -2.75 21.49 -10.67
N THR A 203 -3.50 22.08 -11.62
CA THR A 203 -4.34 23.26 -11.35
C THR A 203 -5.54 22.93 -10.47
N THR A 204 -6.22 21.83 -10.76
CA THR A 204 -7.50 21.51 -10.11
C THR A 204 -7.28 20.92 -8.72
N ILE A 205 -6.37 19.96 -8.59
CA ILE A 205 -6.14 19.20 -7.37
C ILE A 205 -5.03 19.85 -6.53
N GLU A 206 -3.83 20.00 -7.09
CA GLU A 206 -2.65 20.41 -6.30
C GLU A 206 -2.69 21.89 -5.92
N ARG A 207 -3.20 22.75 -6.81
CA ARG A 207 -3.51 24.16 -6.50
C ARG A 207 -4.91 24.34 -5.90
N ARG A 208 -5.67 23.27 -5.69
CA ARG A 208 -6.97 23.26 -4.99
C ARG A 208 -8.01 24.21 -5.61
N GLN A 209 -8.02 24.32 -6.94
CA GLN A 209 -9.01 25.11 -7.68
C GLN A 209 -10.25 24.30 -8.08
N GLY A 210 -10.25 22.99 -7.82
CA GLY A 210 -11.37 22.09 -8.07
C GLY A 210 -12.56 22.28 -7.15
N THR A 211 -13.67 21.63 -7.49
CA THR A 211 -14.89 21.60 -6.65
C THR A 211 -14.74 20.63 -5.50
N ASP A 212 -15.51 20.80 -4.43
CA ASP A 212 -15.58 19.87 -3.29
C ASP A 212 -17.05 19.68 -2.94
N ARG A 213 -17.70 18.75 -3.64
CA ARG A 213 -19.16 18.52 -3.60
C ARG A 213 -19.51 17.13 -3.10
N LEU A 214 -18.57 16.21 -3.18
CA LEU A 214 -18.72 14.79 -2.92
C LEU A 214 -17.77 14.42 -1.79
N SER A 215 -18.20 13.45 -0.99
CA SER A 215 -17.35 12.83 0.01
C SER A 215 -17.64 11.34 0.06
N ARG A 216 -16.66 10.60 0.57
CA ARG A 216 -16.79 9.18 0.82
C ARG A 216 -16.91 8.92 2.31
N ASN A 217 -17.95 8.20 2.71
CA ASN A 217 -18.11 7.76 4.09
C ASN A 217 -17.20 6.56 4.41
N SER A 218 -17.10 6.18 5.68
CA SER A 218 -16.33 5.00 6.11
C SER A 218 -16.86 3.67 5.59
N SER A 219 -18.15 3.61 5.23
CA SER A 219 -18.80 2.44 4.62
C SER A 219 -18.44 2.28 3.14
N GLY A 220 -17.86 3.31 2.52
CA GLY A 220 -17.50 3.37 1.11
C GLY A 220 -18.52 4.06 0.21
N ASP A 221 -19.67 4.49 0.73
CA ASP A 221 -20.70 5.20 -0.03
C ASP A 221 -20.29 6.65 -0.30
N ILE A 222 -20.79 7.17 -1.42
CA ILE A 222 -20.51 8.52 -1.88
C ILE A 222 -21.72 9.38 -1.56
N THR A 223 -21.49 10.52 -0.89
CA THR A 223 -22.53 11.46 -0.50
C THR A 223 -22.25 12.83 -1.12
N ALA A 224 -23.30 13.61 -1.40
CA ALA A 224 -23.20 14.97 -1.93
C ALA A 224 -22.89 16.00 -0.83
N THR A 225 -21.87 15.71 -0.02
CA THR A 225 -21.34 16.60 1.01
C THR A 225 -19.85 16.73 0.75
N GLY A 226 -19.27 17.93 0.68
CA GLY A 226 -17.82 18.08 0.51
C GLY A 226 -17.03 17.62 1.74
N ASP A 227 -15.85 17.02 1.51
CA ASP A 227 -14.90 16.57 2.55
C ASP A 227 -13.59 17.39 2.59
N ARG A 228 -13.56 18.53 1.87
CA ARG A 228 -12.40 19.42 1.72
C ARG A 228 -11.29 18.83 0.87
N ILE A 229 -11.57 17.80 0.07
CA ILE A 229 -10.65 17.25 -0.92
C ILE A 229 -11.18 17.66 -2.31
N PRO A 230 -10.40 18.45 -3.08
CA PRO A 230 -10.87 18.92 -4.39
C PRO A 230 -11.07 17.76 -5.35
N GLU A 231 -12.04 17.91 -6.24
CA GLU A 231 -12.40 17.00 -7.31
C GLU A 231 -12.00 17.61 -8.65
N ILE A 232 -11.76 16.74 -9.63
CA ILE A 232 -11.58 17.11 -11.03
C ILE A 232 -12.67 16.46 -11.86
N ILE A 233 -13.34 17.28 -12.69
CA ILE A 233 -14.36 16.84 -13.62
C ILE A 233 -13.71 16.70 -14.99
N LEU A 234 -13.77 15.49 -15.56
CA LEU A 234 -13.13 15.16 -16.83
C LEU A 234 -14.12 14.48 -17.76
N THR A 235 -13.97 14.71 -19.06
CA THR A 235 -14.67 13.95 -20.09
C THR A 235 -13.72 12.91 -20.69
N ILE A 236 -14.10 11.65 -20.81
CA ILE A 236 -13.30 10.69 -21.57
C ILE A 236 -13.43 11.03 -23.05
N ASP A 237 -12.31 11.39 -23.66
CA ASP A 237 -12.18 11.68 -25.09
C ASP A 237 -11.21 10.66 -25.71
N PHE A 238 -11.70 9.93 -26.70
CA PHE A 238 -10.94 8.89 -27.40
C PHE A 238 -10.32 9.37 -28.72
N ASP A 239 -10.55 10.63 -29.08
CA ASP A 239 -10.19 11.22 -30.36
C ASP A 239 -9.07 12.23 -30.21
N ALA A 240 -9.08 13.06 -29.15
CA ALA A 240 -8.05 14.06 -28.94
C ALA A 240 -7.70 14.32 -27.47
N PRO A 241 -6.41 14.31 -27.10
CA PRO A 241 -5.96 14.73 -25.77
C PRO A 241 -6.14 16.25 -25.58
N GLY A 242 -6.23 16.68 -24.32
CA GLY A 242 -6.28 18.09 -23.96
C GLY A 242 -6.80 18.35 -22.54
N PRO A 243 -6.81 19.63 -22.11
CA PRO A 243 -7.34 20.01 -20.81
C PRO A 243 -8.79 19.56 -20.61
N GLY A 244 -9.11 19.04 -19.43
CA GLY A 244 -10.43 18.50 -19.13
C GLY A 244 -10.77 17.17 -19.83
N ARG A 245 -9.84 16.58 -20.59
CA ARG A 245 -10.06 15.35 -21.35
C ARG A 245 -9.20 14.21 -20.84
N MET A 246 -9.84 13.14 -20.42
CA MET A 246 -9.17 11.89 -20.04
C MET A 246 -9.05 10.99 -21.26
N CYS A 247 -7.90 10.36 -21.48
CA CYS A 247 -7.68 9.52 -22.67
C CYS A 247 -7.50 8.05 -22.28
N ALA A 248 -8.02 7.11 -23.08
CA ALA A 248 -7.66 5.71 -22.91
C ALA A 248 -6.26 5.46 -23.45
N VAL A 249 -5.38 4.88 -22.62
CA VAL A 249 -3.96 4.72 -22.94
C VAL A 249 -3.51 3.30 -22.69
N ALA A 250 -2.93 2.68 -23.73
CA ALA A 250 -2.21 1.43 -23.60
C ALA A 250 -0.79 1.71 -23.08
N PRO A 251 -0.35 1.05 -21.99
CA PRO A 251 1.01 1.21 -21.48
C PRO A 251 2.07 0.57 -22.40
N ALA A 252 1.66 -0.31 -23.32
CA ALA A 252 2.51 -0.95 -24.33
C ALA A 252 1.67 -1.47 -25.51
N ASP A 253 2.34 -1.78 -26.63
CA ASP A 253 1.70 -2.20 -27.89
C ASP A 253 0.73 -3.39 -27.78
N PRO A 254 0.99 -4.46 -26.99
CA PRO A 254 0.06 -5.59 -26.87
C PRO A 254 -1.32 -5.21 -26.29
N PHE A 255 -1.45 -4.03 -25.69
CA PHE A 255 -2.66 -3.56 -25.01
C PHE A 255 -3.42 -2.49 -25.80
N THR A 256 -3.11 -2.32 -27.09
CA THR A 256 -3.75 -1.32 -27.97
C THR A 256 -5.17 -1.68 -28.41
N SER A 257 -5.65 -2.88 -28.10
CA SER A 257 -7.03 -3.30 -28.39
C SER A 257 -8.00 -2.92 -27.26
N ALA A 258 -9.26 -2.64 -27.62
CA ALA A 258 -10.31 -2.34 -26.64
C ALA A 258 -10.55 -3.51 -25.66
N GLY A 259 -10.46 -4.76 -26.13
CA GLY A 259 -10.58 -5.94 -25.27
C GLY A 259 -9.46 -6.02 -24.22
N ALA A 260 -8.23 -5.68 -24.59
CA ALA A 260 -7.12 -5.60 -23.66
C ALA A 260 -7.33 -4.47 -22.64
N LEU A 261 -7.84 -3.31 -23.07
CA LEU A 261 -8.23 -2.20 -22.21
C LEU A 261 -9.26 -2.63 -21.16
N MET A 262 -10.34 -3.32 -21.57
CA MET A 262 -11.37 -3.82 -20.64
C MET A 262 -10.81 -4.83 -19.63
N LYS A 263 -9.89 -5.71 -20.07
CA LYS A 263 -9.19 -6.63 -19.18
C LYS A 263 -8.42 -5.85 -18.11
N LEU A 264 -7.60 -4.88 -18.51
CA LEU A 264 -6.80 -4.07 -17.59
C LEU A 264 -7.66 -3.28 -16.59
N ILE A 265 -8.79 -2.74 -17.01
CA ILE A 265 -9.72 -2.04 -16.12
C ILE A 265 -10.30 -2.97 -15.04
N ARG A 266 -10.61 -4.22 -15.43
CA ARG A 266 -11.19 -5.21 -14.52
C ARG A 266 -10.16 -5.81 -13.57
N THR A 267 -8.98 -6.17 -14.07
CA THR A 267 -8.01 -6.97 -13.33
C THR A 267 -6.79 -6.19 -12.85
N GLY A 268 -6.60 -4.96 -13.33
CA GLY A 268 -5.30 -4.29 -13.27
C GLY A 268 -4.28 -4.97 -14.20
N ILE A 269 -3.02 -4.53 -14.10
CA ILE A 269 -1.89 -5.12 -14.82
C ILE A 269 -1.38 -6.32 -14.01
N THR A 270 -1.55 -7.52 -14.55
CA THR A 270 -1.07 -8.76 -13.91
C THR A 270 0.41 -9.02 -14.23
N GLU A 271 1.02 -9.99 -13.54
CA GLU A 271 2.39 -10.45 -13.85
C GLU A 271 2.53 -10.97 -15.29
N ALA A 272 1.50 -11.66 -15.79
CA ALA A 272 1.47 -12.14 -17.19
C ALA A 272 1.36 -10.98 -18.19
N ASP A 273 0.56 -9.95 -17.87
CA ASP A 273 0.48 -8.75 -18.70
C ASP A 273 1.82 -8.02 -18.73
N GLN A 274 2.47 -7.93 -17.58
CA GLN A 274 3.78 -7.31 -17.45
C GLN A 274 4.88 -8.06 -18.21
N ALA A 275 4.88 -9.39 -18.17
CA ALA A 275 5.76 -10.21 -18.99
C ALA A 275 5.48 -10.01 -20.50
N ALA A 276 4.20 -9.88 -20.90
CA ALA A 276 3.82 -9.59 -22.28
C ALA A 276 4.25 -8.20 -22.76
N MET A 277 4.37 -7.21 -21.85
CA MET A 277 4.99 -5.92 -22.15
C MET A 277 6.51 -6.00 -22.36
N GLY A 278 7.16 -7.11 -21.98
CA GLY A 278 8.62 -7.25 -22.00
C GLY A 278 9.32 -6.35 -20.98
N THR A 279 8.64 -5.98 -19.89
CA THR A 279 9.19 -5.06 -18.86
C THR A 279 9.17 -5.66 -17.46
N GLU A 280 10.22 -5.45 -16.68
CA GLU A 280 10.27 -5.89 -15.26
C GLU A 280 9.54 -4.94 -14.30
N MET A 281 9.18 -3.74 -14.77
CA MET A 281 8.35 -2.76 -14.07
C MET A 281 7.76 -1.74 -15.03
N VAL A 282 6.55 -1.25 -14.71
CA VAL A 282 5.93 -0.09 -15.35
C VAL A 282 6.54 1.16 -14.73
N ARG A 283 7.42 1.85 -15.47
CA ARG A 283 8.15 3.05 -15.01
C ARG A 283 7.42 4.34 -15.40
N PHE A 284 7.72 5.41 -14.69
CA PHE A 284 7.32 6.78 -15.04
C PHE A 284 8.54 7.72 -14.96
N PRO A 285 8.68 8.72 -15.85
CA PRO A 285 7.84 8.96 -17.02
C PRO A 285 7.94 7.85 -18.08
N ALA A 286 6.93 7.74 -18.95
CA ALA A 286 6.86 6.74 -20.02
C ALA A 286 6.06 7.27 -21.22
N ASP A 287 6.14 6.57 -22.35
CA ASP A 287 5.25 6.80 -23.48
C ASP A 287 4.05 5.85 -23.41
N GLY A 288 2.87 6.34 -23.76
CA GLY A 288 1.66 5.53 -23.90
C GLY A 288 1.00 5.75 -25.26
N THR A 289 0.29 4.75 -25.75
CA THR A 289 -0.42 4.83 -27.04
C THR A 289 -1.90 5.02 -26.78
N MET A 290 -2.50 6.06 -27.36
CA MET A 290 -3.94 6.30 -27.21
C MET A 290 -4.74 5.19 -27.89
N VAL A 291 -5.74 4.66 -27.21
CA VAL A 291 -6.62 3.60 -27.72
C VAL A 291 -7.98 4.21 -28.05
N LYS A 292 -8.46 3.97 -29.27
CA LYS A 292 -9.78 4.40 -29.73
C LYS A 292 -10.76 3.21 -29.73
N PRO A 293 -11.50 2.97 -28.62
CA PRO A 293 -12.52 1.94 -28.57
C PRO A 293 -13.68 2.24 -29.53
N SER A 294 -14.29 1.18 -30.08
CA SER A 294 -15.53 1.31 -30.86
C SER A 294 -16.69 1.77 -29.98
N THR A 295 -17.80 2.24 -30.56
CA THR A 295 -19.00 2.65 -29.80
C THR A 295 -19.54 1.52 -28.90
N ALA A 296 -19.49 0.26 -29.37
CA ALA A 296 -19.87 -0.90 -28.57
C ALA A 296 -18.93 -1.10 -27.36
N ASP A 297 -17.61 -0.95 -27.58
CA ASP A 297 -16.61 -1.06 -26.52
C ASP A 297 -16.74 0.07 -25.50
N ARG A 298 -17.12 1.29 -25.92
CA ARG A 298 -17.39 2.42 -25.01
C ARG A 298 -18.51 2.11 -24.02
N THR A 299 -19.56 1.43 -24.46
CA THR A 299 -20.67 1.02 -23.58
C THR A 299 -20.19 -0.03 -22.56
N GLN A 300 -19.34 -0.97 -22.96
CA GLN A 300 -18.76 -1.96 -22.05
C GLN A 300 -17.78 -1.32 -21.06
N LEU A 301 -16.96 -0.39 -21.55
CA LEU A 301 -16.07 0.44 -20.73
C LEU A 301 -16.83 1.11 -19.60
N MET A 302 -17.97 1.73 -19.93
CA MET A 302 -18.83 2.38 -18.95
C MET A 302 -19.34 1.42 -17.88
N SER A 303 -19.83 0.25 -18.28
CA SER A 303 -20.26 -0.79 -17.34
C SER A 303 -19.12 -1.23 -16.40
N HIS A 304 -17.89 -1.30 -16.90
CA HIS A 304 -16.72 -1.62 -16.09
C HIS A 304 -16.29 -0.47 -15.16
N LEU A 305 -16.30 0.78 -15.62
CA LEU A 305 -15.96 1.95 -14.81
C LEU A 305 -16.97 2.17 -13.68
N THR A 306 -18.26 1.92 -13.90
CA THR A 306 -19.29 1.98 -12.85
C THR A 306 -18.97 1.06 -11.68
N LYS A 307 -18.37 -0.11 -11.94
CA LYS A 307 -17.97 -1.06 -10.89
C LYS A 307 -16.75 -0.59 -10.10
N LEU A 308 -16.02 0.41 -10.60
CA LEU A 308 -14.85 0.98 -9.94
C LEU A 308 -15.18 2.25 -9.12
N ILE A 309 -16.45 2.67 -9.09
CA ILE A 309 -16.88 3.82 -8.30
C ILE A 309 -16.52 3.62 -6.82
N GLY A 310 -15.86 4.60 -6.23
CA GLY A 310 -15.40 4.58 -4.84
C GLY A 310 -14.17 3.69 -4.58
N GLU A 311 -13.64 2.98 -5.58
CA GLU A 311 -12.43 2.17 -5.39
C GLU A 311 -11.14 2.97 -5.70
N PRO A 312 -10.12 2.95 -4.81
CA PRO A 312 -8.81 3.51 -5.11
C PRO A 312 -8.18 2.84 -6.33
N ARG A 313 -7.71 3.63 -7.28
CA ARG A 313 -7.00 3.18 -8.48
C ARG A 313 -5.85 4.12 -8.82
N ILE A 314 -4.86 3.58 -9.52
CA ILE A 314 -3.73 4.34 -10.05
C ILE A 314 -4.08 4.84 -11.44
N PHE A 315 -3.89 6.14 -11.67
CA PHE A 315 -4.06 6.77 -12.97
C PHE A 315 -2.75 7.43 -13.39
N PRO A 316 -2.29 7.21 -14.63
CA PRO A 316 -1.18 7.98 -15.16
C PRO A 316 -1.62 9.41 -15.48
N LEU A 317 -0.74 10.38 -15.22
CA LEU A 317 -0.89 11.74 -15.71
C LEU A 317 -0.22 11.87 -17.08
N TYR A 318 -0.79 12.62 -18.01
CA TYR A 318 -0.17 12.95 -19.29
C TYR A 318 0.00 14.46 -19.46
N ASP A 319 1.01 14.87 -20.23
CA ASP A 319 1.27 16.28 -20.50
C ASP A 319 0.25 16.86 -21.51
N ALA A 320 -0.68 17.68 -21.02
CA ALA A 320 -1.67 18.35 -21.84
C ALA A 320 -1.13 19.62 -22.53
N GLY A 321 0.01 20.14 -22.06
CA GLY A 321 0.67 21.35 -22.56
C GLY A 321 1.55 21.10 -23.78
N THR A 322 2.11 19.88 -23.92
CA THR A 322 2.74 19.43 -25.17
C THR A 322 1.67 19.21 -26.23
N ARG A 323 1.22 20.32 -26.81
CA ARG A 323 0.48 20.31 -28.07
C ARG A 323 1.33 19.50 -29.04
N THR A 324 0.75 18.47 -29.66
CA THR A 324 1.38 17.65 -30.71
C THR A 324 1.55 18.47 -32.00
N ASP A 325 2.15 19.67 -31.87
CA ASP A 325 2.33 20.71 -32.89
C ASP A 325 3.37 20.35 -33.96
N LYS A 326 3.69 19.07 -34.10
CA LYS A 326 4.50 18.56 -35.22
C LYS A 326 3.84 17.37 -35.91
N ALA A 327 2.51 17.42 -36.07
CA ALA A 327 1.96 16.99 -37.35
C ALA A 327 2.49 17.98 -38.39
N THR A 328 3.57 17.59 -39.05
CA THR A 328 4.40 18.30 -40.01
C THR A 328 3.58 19.00 -41.12
N SER A 329 2.98 20.15 -40.82
CA SER A 329 2.50 21.10 -41.82
C SER A 329 3.70 21.86 -42.38
N GLY A 330 4.50 21.18 -43.19
CA GLY A 330 5.78 21.73 -43.66
C GLY A 330 6.45 20.92 -44.77
N HIS A 331 5.69 20.22 -45.61
CA HIS A 331 6.20 19.79 -46.90
C HIS A 331 5.12 19.97 -47.97
N THR A 332 4.96 21.22 -48.43
CA THR A 332 4.43 21.51 -49.77
C THR A 332 5.46 21.03 -50.80
N GLY A 333 5.68 19.72 -50.86
CA GLY A 333 6.46 19.04 -51.88
C GLY A 333 5.48 18.24 -52.73
N THR A 334 5.20 18.74 -53.92
CA THR A 334 4.36 18.13 -54.95
C THR A 334 5.03 16.86 -55.51
N ASP A 335 5.20 15.82 -54.70
CA ASP A 335 5.62 14.50 -55.19
C ASP A 335 4.51 13.48 -54.99
N ARG A 336 3.60 13.55 -55.96
CA ARG A 336 2.50 12.63 -56.20
C ARG A 336 3.08 11.33 -56.77
N ALA A 337 3.54 10.42 -55.93
CA ALA A 337 3.88 9.06 -56.37
C ALA A 337 3.62 8.01 -55.28
N LYS A 338 2.46 7.35 -55.39
CA LYS A 338 2.20 5.93 -55.05
C LYS A 338 3.13 5.30 -53.99
N SER A 339 2.74 5.33 -52.73
CA SER A 339 3.18 4.35 -51.74
C SER A 339 2.00 3.97 -50.82
N GLY A 340 2.01 2.72 -50.35
CA GLY A 340 0.87 2.00 -49.77
C GLY A 340 0.23 2.68 -48.56
N GLY A 341 -1.04 2.32 -48.32
CA GLY A 341 -1.87 2.88 -47.24
C GLY A 341 -1.31 2.57 -45.86
N ASP A 342 -0.39 3.40 -45.38
CA ASP A 342 0.01 3.45 -43.99
C ASP A 342 -1.20 3.86 -43.15
N VAL A 343 -1.70 2.89 -42.38
CA VAL A 343 -2.74 3.13 -41.38
C VAL A 343 -2.19 4.18 -40.41
N PRO A 344 -2.90 5.30 -40.17
CA PRO A 344 -2.40 6.36 -39.30
C PRO A 344 -2.09 5.77 -37.92
N SER A 345 -0.83 5.89 -37.50
CA SER A 345 -0.39 5.41 -36.20
C SER A 345 -1.13 6.18 -35.10
N ALA A 346 -1.60 5.47 -34.08
CA ALA A 346 -2.30 6.07 -32.96
C ALA A 346 -1.40 7.10 -32.25
N PRO A 347 -1.94 8.24 -31.77
CA PRO A 347 -1.14 9.28 -31.17
C PRO A 347 -0.48 8.77 -29.89
N LYS A 348 0.81 9.09 -29.74
CA LYS A 348 1.59 8.80 -28.54
C LYS A 348 1.41 9.93 -27.52
N LEU A 349 1.24 9.56 -26.26
CA LEU A 349 1.11 10.46 -25.12
C LEU A 349 2.30 10.27 -24.18
N LYS A 350 2.88 11.38 -23.72
CA LYS A 350 3.92 11.36 -22.70
C LYS A 350 3.27 11.28 -21.32
N LEU A 351 3.43 10.14 -20.66
CA LEU A 351 2.98 9.89 -19.30
C LEU A 351 4.04 10.42 -18.32
N LEU A 352 3.64 11.33 -17.45
CA LEU A 352 4.54 12.07 -16.56
C LEU A 352 4.81 11.30 -15.25
N ARG A 353 3.74 11.03 -14.50
CA ARG A 353 3.80 10.39 -13.18
C ARG A 353 2.47 9.70 -12.85
N PRO A 354 2.46 8.74 -11.91
CA PRO A 354 1.24 8.12 -11.43
C PRO A 354 0.60 8.92 -10.28
N VAL A 355 -0.72 8.91 -10.18
CA VAL A 355 -1.48 9.41 -9.03
C VAL A 355 -2.50 8.36 -8.59
N ALA A 356 -2.93 8.40 -7.33
CA ALA A 356 -4.06 7.62 -6.88
C ALA A 356 -5.32 8.50 -6.80
N ALA A 357 -6.41 8.00 -7.39
CA ALA A 357 -7.70 8.66 -7.36
C ALA A 357 -8.83 7.62 -7.27
N ARG A 358 -10.04 8.11 -7.01
CA ARG A 358 -11.28 7.34 -7.06
C ARG A 358 -12.24 7.97 -8.04
N ILE A 359 -13.02 7.14 -8.72
CA ILE A 359 -14.17 7.60 -9.49
C ILE A 359 -15.29 7.88 -8.50
N MET A 360 -15.70 9.13 -8.38
CA MET A 360 -16.75 9.55 -7.46
C MET A 360 -18.13 9.53 -8.10
N SER A 361 -18.20 9.87 -9.38
CA SER A 361 -19.43 9.74 -10.15
C SER A 361 -19.12 9.57 -11.62
N LEU A 362 -20.08 8.99 -12.34
CA LEU A 362 -20.02 8.73 -13.76
C LEU A 362 -21.35 9.21 -14.36
N GLN A 363 -21.29 10.12 -15.33
CA GLN A 363 -22.46 10.68 -15.99
C GLN A 363 -22.28 10.62 -17.51
N ALA A 364 -23.35 10.30 -18.24
CA ALA A 364 -23.35 10.44 -19.69
C ALA A 364 -23.35 11.92 -20.06
N ALA A 365 -22.44 12.33 -20.94
CA ALA A 365 -22.23 13.72 -21.36
C ALA A 365 -22.48 13.89 -22.87
N GLY A 366 -23.62 13.39 -23.35
CA GLY A 366 -23.98 13.31 -24.77
C GLY A 366 -23.91 11.89 -25.32
N ASP A 367 -24.08 11.74 -26.64
CA ASP A 367 -24.30 10.44 -27.29
C ASP A 367 -23.08 9.48 -27.21
N ASP A 368 -21.87 10.02 -27.02
CA ASP A 368 -20.62 9.24 -27.04
C ASP A 368 -19.62 9.59 -25.93
N ASN A 369 -19.92 10.64 -25.16
CA ASN A 369 -18.99 11.19 -24.17
C ASN A 369 -19.42 10.84 -22.76
N VAL A 370 -18.42 10.67 -21.91
CA VAL A 370 -18.59 10.24 -20.54
C VAL A 370 -17.91 11.24 -19.64
N GLN A 371 -18.64 11.83 -18.72
CA GLN A 371 -18.08 12.68 -17.68
C GLN A 371 -17.82 11.86 -16.41
N LEU A 372 -16.62 12.03 -15.86
CA LEU A 372 -16.22 11.49 -14.57
C LEU A 372 -15.92 12.62 -13.62
N VAL A 373 -16.24 12.39 -12.36
CA VAL A 373 -15.70 13.17 -11.25
C VAL A 373 -14.68 12.30 -10.55
N LEU A 374 -13.43 12.74 -10.53
CA LEU A 374 -12.34 12.06 -9.82
C LEU A 374 -11.98 12.85 -8.56
N GLN A 375 -11.77 12.14 -7.46
CA GLN A 375 -11.23 12.71 -6.22
C GLN A 375 -9.88 12.03 -5.94
N PRO A 376 -8.81 12.79 -5.62
CA PRO A 376 -7.54 12.21 -5.25
C PRO A 376 -7.69 11.42 -3.96
N CYS A 377 -6.89 10.37 -3.82
CA CYS A 377 -6.93 9.54 -2.63
C CYS A 377 -5.54 9.09 -2.20
N VAL A 378 -5.45 8.62 -0.97
CA VAL A 378 -4.25 7.95 -0.47
C VAL A 378 -4.42 6.45 -0.63
N MET A 379 -3.43 5.84 -1.28
CA MET A 379 -3.39 4.41 -1.55
C MET A 379 -2.06 3.82 -1.11
N SER A 380 -2.12 2.83 -0.22
CA SER A 380 -0.97 1.96 0.03
C SER A 380 -1.02 0.74 -0.89
N THR A 381 0.06 0.46 -1.62
CA THR A 381 0.14 -0.75 -2.47
C THR A 381 1.50 -1.44 -2.37
N PRO A 382 1.55 -2.79 -2.23
CA PRO A 382 2.80 -3.53 -2.23
C PRO A 382 3.46 -3.56 -3.62
N THR A 383 2.72 -3.27 -4.69
CA THR A 383 3.24 -3.28 -6.07
C THR A 383 4.12 -2.08 -6.39
N MET A 384 4.13 -1.05 -5.54
CA MET A 384 4.95 0.15 -5.76
C MET A 384 6.43 -0.16 -5.54
N VAL A 385 7.25 0.18 -6.54
CA VAL A 385 8.70 0.14 -6.43
C VAL A 385 9.19 1.56 -6.14
N SER A 386 9.99 1.68 -5.09
CA SER A 386 10.60 2.94 -4.66
C SER A 386 12.12 2.83 -4.71
N GLU A 387 12.77 3.85 -5.23
CA GLU A 387 14.22 4.02 -5.11
C GLU A 387 14.54 5.19 -4.16
N ILE A 388 15.74 5.17 -3.58
CA ILE A 388 16.21 6.19 -2.62
C ILE A 388 16.63 7.49 -3.35
N THR A 389 16.69 7.47 -4.69
CA THR A 389 17.04 8.61 -5.54
C THR A 389 16.14 9.83 -5.32
N ASP A 390 16.57 10.99 -5.81
CA ASP A 390 15.95 12.33 -5.68
C ASP A 390 14.59 12.46 -6.41
N ASN A 391 13.82 11.38 -6.48
CA ASN A 391 12.47 11.42 -7.03
C ASN A 391 11.55 12.28 -6.16
N VAL A 392 10.73 13.07 -6.84
CA VAL A 392 9.71 13.92 -6.24
C VAL A 392 8.75 13.06 -5.42
N SER A 393 8.53 13.45 -4.17
CA SER A 393 7.58 12.86 -3.26
C SER A 393 6.17 12.81 -3.88
N ASN A 394 5.46 11.67 -3.78
CA ASN A 394 4.10 11.51 -4.28
C ASN A 394 3.14 11.41 -3.09
N PRO A 395 2.22 12.36 -2.83
CA PRO A 395 1.35 12.29 -1.66
C PRO A 395 0.26 11.20 -1.76
N TYR A 396 0.00 10.67 -2.96
CA TYR A 396 -1.15 9.82 -3.25
C TYR A 396 -0.84 8.33 -3.12
N ILE A 397 0.39 7.90 -3.41
CA ILE A 397 0.76 6.48 -3.48
C ILE A 397 1.90 6.19 -2.51
N TRP A 398 1.67 5.19 -1.65
CA TRP A 398 2.59 4.79 -0.60
C TRP A 398 2.93 3.31 -0.67
N ASN A 399 4.17 2.98 -0.30
CA ASN A 399 4.60 1.63 0.03
C ASN A 399 4.87 1.55 1.53
N ILE A 400 4.24 0.57 2.16
CA ILE A 400 4.41 0.24 3.56
C ILE A 400 5.29 -0.99 3.63
N ARG A 401 6.52 -0.86 4.13
CA ARG A 401 7.47 -1.97 4.26
C ARG A 401 7.87 -2.17 5.71
N VAL A 402 7.87 -3.41 6.17
CA VAL A 402 8.51 -3.76 7.45
C VAL A 402 10.02 -3.70 7.23
N ALA A 403 10.75 -3.00 8.10
CA ALA A 403 12.20 -3.03 8.09
C ALA A 403 12.69 -4.35 8.71
N ASP A 404 13.64 -5.00 8.05
CA ASP A 404 14.16 -6.32 8.45
C ASP A 404 15.01 -6.29 9.74
#